data_AF-A0A4Q5WD67-F1
#
_entry.id   AF-A0A4Q5WD67-F1
#
_cell.length_a   1.000
_cell.length_b   1.000
_cell.length_c   1.000
_cell.angle_alpha   90.00
_cell.angle_beta   90.00
_cell.angle_gamma   90.00
#
_symmetry.space_group_name_H-M   'P 1'
#
loop_
_entity.id
_entity.type
_entity.pdbx_description
1 polymer ?
#
loop_
_entity_poly.entity_id
_entity_poly.type
_entity_poly.pdbx_seq_one_letter_code
_entity_poly.pdbx_strand_id
1 'polypeptide(L)' 'LENGAEAISPTAKVFTADMIGSALATRGLMEHLRSFGEITSGPKPFSPKDRSAFLSALDAAINRAKKKAG' A
#
# COMPACT_ATOMS: atom_id res chain seq x y z
N LEU A 1 -4.49 6.94 -10.41
CA LEU A 1 -4.37 8.01 -9.41
C LEU A 1 -3.58 9.05 -10.16
N GLU A 2 -4.28 10.10 -10.57
CA GLU A 2 -4.11 10.78 -11.86
C GLU A 2 -4.38 9.87 -13.07
N ASN A 3 -5.07 10.41 -14.08
CA ASN A 3 -5.36 9.79 -15.39
C ASN A 3 -5.86 8.32 -15.38
N GLY A 4 -6.58 7.90 -14.34
CA GLY A 4 -7.14 6.54 -14.25
C GLY A 4 -6.13 5.42 -13.90
N ALA A 5 -4.90 5.75 -13.51
CA ALA A 5 -3.91 4.74 -13.13
C ALA A 5 -4.31 3.95 -11.85
N GLU A 6 -3.83 2.72 -11.70
CA GLU A 6 -3.97 1.92 -10.46
C GLU A 6 -2.59 1.81 -9.82
N ALA A 7 -2.48 2.00 -8.50
CA ALA A 7 -1.21 1.88 -7.77
C ALA A 7 -1.32 0.77 -6.73
N ILE A 8 -0.27 -0.03 -6.59
CA ILE A 8 -0.22 -1.17 -5.67
C ILE A 8 1.05 -1.06 -4.83
N SER A 9 0.92 -1.19 -3.52
CA SER A 9 2.06 -1.21 -2.59
C SER A 9 2.85 -2.52 -2.67
N PRO A 10 4.10 -2.56 -2.19
CA PRO A 10 4.90 -3.79 -2.12
C PRO A 10 4.25 -4.93 -1.30
N THR A 11 3.29 -4.63 -0.42
CA THR A 11 2.56 -5.62 0.39
C THR A 11 1.18 -5.95 -0.20
N ALA A 12 1.00 -5.75 -1.51
CA ALA A 12 -0.22 -6.05 -2.27
C ALA A 12 -1.44 -5.17 -1.98
N LYS A 13 -1.33 -4.16 -1.12
CA LYS A 13 -2.41 -3.18 -0.90
C LYS A 13 -2.61 -2.33 -2.15
N VAL A 14 -3.82 -2.33 -2.71
CA VAL A 14 -4.22 -1.42 -3.79
C VAL A 14 -4.54 -0.06 -3.19
N PHE A 15 -3.99 1.00 -3.77
CA PHE A 15 -4.27 2.36 -3.35
C PHE A 15 -5.52 2.90 -4.03
N THR A 16 -6.41 3.46 -3.21
CA THR A 16 -7.54 4.26 -3.64
C THR A 16 -7.34 5.69 -3.15
N ALA A 17 -8.03 6.67 -3.75
CA ALA A 17 -7.85 8.08 -3.39
C ALA A 17 -8.21 8.36 -1.92
N ASP A 18 -9.25 7.70 -1.42
CA ASP A 18 -9.73 7.74 -0.04
C ASP A 18 -8.73 7.16 0.97
N MET A 19 -7.89 6.20 0.57
CA MET A 19 -6.90 5.58 1.46
C MET A 19 -5.69 6.46 1.75
N ILE A 20 -5.36 7.43 0.88
CA ILE A 20 -4.13 8.22 0.99
C ILE A 20 -4.17 9.13 2.21
N GLY A 21 -5.30 9.81 2.45
CA GLY A 21 -5.47 10.70 3.60
C GLY A 21 -5.35 9.95 4.93
N SER A 22 -6.05 8.83 5.06
CA SER A 22 -6.01 7.99 6.27
C SER A 22 -4.61 7.40 6.52
N ALA A 23 -3.89 7.02 5.46
CA ALA A 23 -2.51 6.53 5.57
C ALA A 23 -1.55 7.63 6.06
N LEU A 24 -1.69 8.87 5.57
CA LEU A 24 -0.91 10.01 6.03
C LEU A 24 -1.21 10.36 7.50
N ALA A 25 -2.48 10.39 7.89
CA ALA A 25 -2.88 10.64 9.27
C ALA A 25 -2.31 9.59 10.23
N THR A 26 -2.40 8.31 9.86
CA THR A 26 -1.86 7.20 10.65
C THR A 26 -0.34 7.29 10.77
N ARG A 27 0.35 7.66 9.67
CA ARG A 27 1.80 7.85 9.68
C ARG A 27 2.22 8.96 10.64
N GLY A 28 1.55 10.11 10.60
CA GLY A 28 1.84 11.23 11.51
C GLY A 28 1.59 10.86 12.98
N LEU A 29 0.49 10.17 13.27
CA LEU A 29 0.19 9.67 14.62
C LEU A 29 1.29 8.71 15.12
N MET A 30 1.67 7.72 14.32
CA MET A 30 2.70 6.75 14.69
C MET A 30 4.10 7.37 14.80
N GLU A 31 4.40 8.40 14.01
CA GLU A 31 5.62 9.22 14.17
C GLU A 31 5.61 9.96 15.52
N HIS A 32 4.49 10.58 15.89
CA HIS A 32 4.31 11.24 17.17
C HIS A 32 4.50 10.25 18.34
N LEU A 33 3.80 9.12 18.34
CA LEU A 33 3.92 8.10 19.41
C LEU A 33 5.34 7.55 19.57
N ARG A 34 6.08 7.38 18.46
CA ARG A 34 7.50 7.00 18.51
C ARG A 34 8.37 8.08 19.13
N SER A 35 8.07 9.36 18.90
CA SER A 35 8.83 10.48 19.48
C SER A 35 8.68 10.59 21.00
N PHE A 36 7.56 10.15 21.57
CA PHE A 36 7.33 10.07 23.01
C PHE A 36 7.90 8.79 23.65
N GLY A 37 8.46 7.88 22.87
CA GLY A 37 9.01 6.61 23.37
C GLY A 37 7.97 5.55 23.75
N GLU A 38 6.68 5.79 23.50
CA GLU A 38 5.60 4.82 23.80
C GLU A 38 5.61 3.63 22.84
N ILE A 39 5.95 3.87 21.57
CA ILE A 39 6.14 2.83 20.56
C ILE A 39 7.61 2.89 20.13
N THR A 40 8.37 1.82 20.35
CA THR A 40 9.80 1.77 19.98
C THR A 40 10.07 0.89 18.77
N SER A 41 9.12 0.05 18.36
CA SER A 41 9.25 -0.81 17.20
C SER A 41 8.72 -0.14 15.93
N GLY A 42 9.44 -0.38 14.83
CA GLY A 42 9.04 0.07 13.50
C GLY A 42 7.99 -0.84 12.85
N PRO A 43 7.48 -0.47 11.67
CA PRO A 43 6.62 -1.34 10.88
C PRO A 43 7.32 -2.68 10.59
N LYS A 44 6.51 -3.74 10.40
CA LYS A 44 7.00 -5.08 10.09
C LYS A 44 7.96 -5.05 8.88
N PRO A 45 9.11 -5.75 8.94
CA PRO A 45 10.01 -5.86 7.80
C PRO A 45 9.32 -6.59 6.63
N PHE A 46 9.74 -6.24 5.42
CA PHE A 46 9.28 -6.89 4.20
C PHE A 46 9.65 -8.38 4.21
N SER A 47 8.72 -9.24 3.83
CA SER A 47 8.88 -10.69 3.85
C SER A 47 8.68 -11.33 2.46
N PRO A 48 9.19 -12.56 2.23
CA PRO A 48 8.93 -13.30 0.99
C PRO A 48 7.44 -13.49 0.68
N LYS A 49 6.59 -13.58 1.72
CA LYS A 49 5.13 -13.65 1.58
C LYS A 49 4.56 -12.38 0.93
N ASP A 50 5.08 -11.22 1.31
CA ASP A 50 4.65 -9.93 0.75
C ASP A 50 4.99 -9.84 -0.74
N ARG A 51 6.17 -10.35 -1.14
CA ARG A 51 6.56 -10.47 -2.55
C ARG A 51 5.58 -11.33 -3.35
N SER A 52 5.22 -12.50 -2.82
CA SER A 52 4.26 -13.40 -3.48
C SER A 52 2.89 -12.74 -3.63
N ALA A 53 2.38 -12.14 -2.55
CA ALA A 53 1.11 -11.43 -2.55
C ALA A 53 1.10 -10.27 -3.58
N PHE A 54 2.20 -9.52 -3.67
CA PHE A 54 2.34 -8.43 -4.64
C PHE A 54 2.26 -8.94 -6.07
N LEU A 55 2.98 -10.02 -6.41
CA LEU A 55 2.95 -10.59 -7.76
C LEU A 55 1.54 -11.03 -8.16
N SER A 56 0.79 -11.66 -7.25
CA SER A 56 -0.61 -12.04 -7.49
C SER A 56 -1.51 -10.82 -7.70
N ALA A 57 -1.35 -9.77 -6.89
CA ALA A 57 -2.14 -8.54 -7.02
C ALA A 57 -1.83 -7.80 -8.33
N LEU A 58 -0.55 -7.77 -8.73
CA LEU A 58 -0.11 -7.16 -9.97
C LEU A 58 -0.67 -7.89 -11.20
N ASP A 59 -0.61 -9.22 -11.23
CA ASP A 59 -1.19 -10.01 -12.33
C ASP A 59 -2.70 -9.75 -12.47
N ALA A 60 -3.43 -9.75 -11.36
CA ALA A 60 -4.85 -9.43 -11.36
C ALA A 60 -5.14 -8.02 -11.89
N ALA A 61 -4.31 -7.02 -11.54
CA ALA A 61 -4.45 -5.66 -12.03
C ALA A 61 -4.18 -5.53 -13.53
N ILE A 62 -3.14 -6.18 -14.03
CA ILE A 62 -2.83 -6.23 -15.47
C ILE A 62 -3.98 -6.87 -16.24
N ASN A 63 -4.53 -7.98 -15.76
CA ASN A 63 -5.66 -8.65 -16.41
C ASN A 63 -6.93 -7.78 -16.42
N ARG A 64 -7.20 -7.01 -15.36
CA ARG A 64 -8.28 -6.01 -15.36
C ARG A 64 -8.01 -4.89 -16.36
N ALA A 65 -6.78 -4.37 -16.42
CA ALA A 65 -6.42 -3.29 -17.34
C ALA A 65 -6.56 -3.72 -18.80
N LYS A 66 -6.12 -4.94 -19.14
CA LYS A 66 -6.32 -5.54 -20.48
C LYS A 66 -7.80 -5.60 -20.87
N LYS A 67 -8.68 -6.02 -19.96
CA LYS A 67 -10.13 -6.08 -20.21
C LYS A 67 -10.78 -4.71 -20.42
N LYS A 68 -10.23 -3.65 -19.82
CA LYS A 68 -10.74 -2.27 -19.99
C LYS A 68 -10.29 -1.62 -21.30
N ALA A 69 -9.21 -2.13 -21.90
CA ALA A 69 -8.60 -1.58 -23.11
C ALA A 69 -9.13 -2.19 -24.41
N GLY A 70 -9.86 -3.31 -24.32
CA GLY A 70 -10.60 -3.91 -25.44
C GLY A 70 -12.08 -3.56 -25.36
#